data_AF-A0A345H208-F1
#
_entry.id   AF-A0A345H208-F1
#
_cell.length_a   1.000
_cell.length_b   1.000
_cell.length_c   1.000
_cell.angle_alpha   90.00
_cell.angle_beta   90.00
_cell.angle_gamma   90.00
#
_symmetry.space_group_name_H-M   'P 1'
#
loop_
_entity.id
_entity.type
_entity.pdbx_description
1 polymer ?
#
loop_
_entity_poly.entity_id
_entity_poly.type
_entity_poly.pdbx_seq_one_letter_code
_entity_poly.pdbx_strand_id
1 'polypeptide(L)'
;MATATVKQNGTAKKTQSTVAVKTSEKAKATSATKKLVQEVIPPVTKPISLHDRMNNFEKLNGLANQRTRLMTTLTSLTKFKYNNGDSCVFLIRDENGEEFKTTNTNLIQLVTNHLQDTLLHRKEEIEKKIVQFEL
;
A
#
# COMPACT_ATOMS: atom_id res chain seq x y z
N MET A 1 -26.93 -69.60 22.64
CA MET A 1 -25.76 -69.81 21.77
C MET A 1 -24.72 -68.75 22.15
N ALA A 2 -24.00 -68.97 23.25
CA ALA A 2 -22.69 -69.65 23.33
C ALA A 2 -21.55 -68.60 23.30
N THR A 3 -21.06 -68.19 24.49
CA THR A 3 -19.71 -68.48 25.08
C THR A 3 -18.59 -67.66 24.44
N ALA A 4 -17.76 -66.86 25.11
CA ALA A 4 -16.80 -67.11 26.20
C ALA A 4 -15.98 -65.79 26.36
N THR A 5 -15.29 -65.38 27.43
CA THR A 5 -14.87 -65.97 28.71
C THR A 5 -14.34 -64.85 29.63
N VAL A 6 -14.47 -65.12 30.93
CA VAL A 6 -14.11 -64.36 32.15
C VAL A 6 -12.60 -64.37 32.45
N LYS A 7 -12.09 -63.39 33.24
CA LYS A 7 -11.31 -63.54 34.52
C LYS A 7 -10.61 -62.23 34.94
N GLN A 8 -11.03 -61.62 36.07
CA GLN A 8 -10.45 -61.73 37.45
C GLN A 8 -9.08 -61.01 37.58
N ASN A 9 -8.71 -60.21 38.57
CA ASN A 9 -8.94 -60.09 40.03
C ASN A 9 -8.56 -58.63 40.41
N GLY A 10 -8.84 -58.03 41.57
CA GLY A 10 -9.34 -58.46 42.86
C GLY A 10 -9.21 -57.27 43.83
N THR A 11 -10.15 -57.16 44.76
CA THR A 11 -10.22 -56.15 45.82
C THR A 11 -9.22 -56.43 46.95
N ALA A 12 -8.47 -55.42 47.39
CA ALA A 12 -7.91 -55.32 48.75
C ALA A 12 -7.62 -53.83 49.05
N LYS A 13 -8.40 -53.14 49.90
CA LYS A 13 -8.42 -53.12 51.37
C LYS A 13 -7.45 -52.07 51.97
N LYS A 14 -8.05 -51.23 52.85
CA LYS A 14 -7.50 -50.44 53.97
C LYS A 14 -7.04 -48.98 53.77
N THR A 15 -7.93 -48.10 54.26
CA THR A 15 -7.74 -47.11 55.37
C THR A 15 -6.57 -46.11 55.36
N GLN A 16 -6.97 -44.83 55.39
CA GLN A 16 -6.47 -43.71 56.23
C GLN A 16 -5.07 -43.84 56.85
N SER A 17 -4.18 -42.87 56.60
CA SER A 17 -3.78 -41.86 57.59
C SER A 17 -2.78 -40.84 57.03
N THR A 18 -3.06 -39.55 57.31
CA THR A 18 -2.16 -38.44 57.68
C THR A 18 -0.78 -38.21 57.01
N VAL A 19 -0.69 -37.04 56.36
CA VAL A 19 0.35 -35.99 56.46
C VAL A 19 1.84 -36.38 56.32
N ALA A 20 2.45 -35.95 55.21
CA ALA A 20 3.75 -35.24 55.23
C ALA A 20 4.08 -34.64 53.85
N VAL A 21 4.38 -33.33 53.84
CA VAL A 21 4.87 -32.53 52.72
C VAL A 21 6.35 -32.84 52.46
N LYS A 22 6.76 -32.98 51.18
CA LYS A 22 7.97 -32.35 50.58
C LYS A 22 8.21 -32.81 49.12
N THR A 23 8.02 -31.84 48.23
CA THR A 23 8.75 -31.51 46.98
C THR A 23 9.71 -32.54 46.37
N SER A 24 9.46 -32.97 45.11
CA SER A 24 10.32 -32.71 43.92
C SER A 24 9.93 -33.56 42.69
N GLU A 25 10.16 -32.96 41.51
CA GLU A 25 10.33 -33.55 40.16
C GLU A 25 9.12 -33.88 39.23
N LYS A 26 8.97 -32.97 38.24
CA LYS A 26 8.64 -33.15 36.81
C LYS A 26 8.12 -34.53 36.33
N ALA A 27 6.94 -34.56 35.69
CA ALA A 27 6.80 -34.33 34.23
C ALA A 27 5.37 -34.60 33.68
N LYS A 28 4.95 -33.66 32.82
CA LYS A 28 4.14 -33.78 31.56
C LYS A 28 2.61 -33.96 31.56
N ALA A 29 1.99 -32.90 31.01
CA ALA A 29 0.86 -32.85 30.06
C ALA A 29 -0.55 -33.06 30.64
N THR A 30 -1.57 -32.24 30.36
CA THR A 30 -1.94 -31.59 29.10
C THR A 30 -2.93 -30.44 29.34
N SER A 31 -2.80 -29.40 28.51
CA SER A 31 -3.90 -28.55 27.98
C SER A 31 -4.55 -27.52 28.90
N ALA A 32 -3.88 -26.37 29.01
CA ALA A 32 -4.55 -25.08 29.03
C ALA A 32 -4.54 -24.50 27.61
N THR A 33 -5.65 -23.93 27.15
CA THR A 33 -5.61 -22.97 26.04
C THR A 33 -6.58 -21.82 26.33
N LYS A 34 -6.11 -20.90 27.19
CA LYS A 34 -6.61 -19.52 27.24
C LYS A 34 -6.25 -18.86 25.90
N LYS A 35 -7.27 -18.42 25.15
CA LYS A 35 -7.14 -17.51 24.01
C LYS A 35 -6.42 -16.24 24.49
N LEU A 36 -5.16 -16.08 24.08
CA LEU A 36 -4.44 -14.81 24.17
C LEU A 36 -4.89 -13.93 23.00
N VAL A 37 -5.34 -12.72 23.34
CA VAL A 37 -5.54 -11.62 22.41
C VAL A 37 -4.19 -11.31 21.77
N GLN A 38 -4.11 -11.42 20.45
CA GLN A 38 -2.92 -11.08 19.69
C GLN A 38 -2.79 -9.55 19.64
N GLU A 39 -1.89 -9.02 20.45
CA GLU A 39 -1.50 -7.61 20.43
C GLU A 39 -0.83 -7.31 19.08
N VAL A 40 -1.45 -6.43 18.30
CA VAL A 40 -0.90 -5.94 17.04
C VAL A 40 0.26 -5.02 17.39
N ILE A 41 1.48 -5.55 17.30
CA ILE A 41 2.71 -4.78 17.44
C ILE A 41 2.72 -3.74 16.29
N PRO A 42 2.76 -2.43 16.58
CA PRO A 42 2.91 -1.42 15.53
C PRO A 42 4.27 -1.62 14.84
N PRO A 43 4.36 -1.43 13.51
CA PRO A 43 5.60 -1.65 12.77
C PRO A 43 6.70 -0.75 13.34
N VAL A 44 7.84 -1.37 13.69
CA VAL A 44 9.05 -0.67 14.12
C VAL A 44 9.56 0.18 12.95
N THR A 45 9.23 1.46 12.93
CA THR A 45 9.83 2.42 12.01
C THR A 45 11.31 2.53 12.34
N LYS A 46 12.19 2.14 11.40
CA LYS A 46 13.63 2.35 11.54
C LYS A 46 13.89 3.84 11.79
N PRO A 47 14.79 4.22 12.72
CA PRO A 47 15.12 5.63 12.93
C PRO A 47 15.77 6.18 11.66
N ILE A 48 15.05 7.04 10.95
CA ILE A 48 15.54 7.76 9.75
C ILE A 48 16.54 8.82 10.21
N SER A 49 17.71 8.87 9.56
CA SER A 49 18.71 9.92 9.80
C SER A 49 18.15 11.30 9.42
N LEU A 50 18.53 12.36 10.13
CA LEU A 50 18.12 13.73 9.79
C LEU A 50 18.52 14.11 8.36
N HIS A 51 19.65 13.60 7.87
CA HIS A 51 20.10 13.83 6.50
C HIS A 51 19.17 13.16 5.48
N ASP A 52 18.78 11.90 5.73
CA ASP A 52 17.86 11.16 4.87
C ASP A 52 16.47 11.83 4.85
N ARG A 53 16.01 12.31 6.01
CA ARG A 53 14.75 13.04 6.14
C ARG A 53 14.77 14.35 5.34
N MET A 54 15.89 15.08 5.36
CA MET A 54 16.07 16.31 4.57
C MET A 54 16.06 16.00 3.07
N ASN A 55 16.78 14.97 2.63
CA ASN A 55 16.80 14.53 1.23
C ASN A 55 15.42 14.06 0.76
N ASN A 56 14.70 13.32 1.59
CA ASN A 56 13.33 12.89 1.34
C ASN A 56 12.39 14.09 1.20
N PHE A 57 12.52 15.10 2.07
CA PHE A 57 11.76 16.33 1.97
C PHE A 57 12.02 17.07 0.64
N GLU A 58 13.28 17.19 0.20
CA GLU A 58 13.60 17.82 -1.08
C GLU A 58 12.99 17.07 -2.28
N LYS A 59 13.04 15.73 -2.26
CA LYS A 59 12.39 14.90 -3.30
C LYS A 59 10.88 15.09 -3.31
N LEU A 60 10.24 15.11 -2.15
CA LEU A 60 8.80 15.36 -2.03
C LEU A 60 8.43 16.75 -2.55
N ASN A 61 9.24 17.75 -2.22
CA ASN A 61 9.07 19.11 -2.75
C ASN A 61 9.20 19.12 -4.28
N GLY A 62 10.16 18.38 -4.84
CA GLY A 62 10.29 18.18 -6.28
C GLY A 62 9.04 17.57 -6.92
N LEU A 63 8.48 16.51 -6.31
CA LEU A 63 7.23 15.88 -6.76
C LEU A 63 6.03 16.85 -6.67
N ALA A 64 5.92 17.62 -5.59
CA ALA A 64 4.88 18.63 -5.42
C ALA A 64 4.95 19.71 -6.51
N ASN A 65 6.15 20.21 -6.81
CA ASN A 65 6.37 21.17 -7.88
C ASN A 65 6.00 20.60 -9.26
N GLN A 66 6.34 19.35 -9.54
CA GLN A 66 5.93 18.67 -10.77
C GLN A 66 4.41 18.57 -10.87
N ARG A 67 3.73 18.20 -9.78
CA ARG A 67 2.26 18.15 -9.72
C ARG A 67 1.63 19.51 -10.02
N THR A 68 2.15 20.58 -9.42
CA THR A 68 1.65 21.94 -9.65
C THR A 68 1.79 22.35 -11.11
N ARG A 69 2.96 22.15 -11.72
CA ARG A 69 3.18 22.45 -13.14
C ARG A 69 2.22 21.67 -14.04
N LEU A 70 2.06 20.38 -13.77
CA LEU A 70 1.17 19.51 -14.54
C LEU A 70 -0.30 19.95 -14.42
N MET A 71 -0.75 20.35 -13.22
CA MET A 71 -2.11 20.86 -13.02
C MET A 71 -2.36 22.16 -13.77
N THR A 72 -1.38 23.07 -13.79
CA THR A 72 -1.44 24.30 -14.60
C THR A 72 -1.59 23.98 -16.08
N THR A 73 -0.75 23.07 -16.62
CA THR A 73 -0.84 22.65 -18.02
C THR A 73 -2.18 22.00 -18.35
N LEU A 74 -2.68 21.11 -17.49
CA LEU A 74 -3.98 20.46 -17.67
C LEU A 74 -5.13 21.48 -17.68
N THR A 75 -5.07 22.47 -16.79
CA THR A 75 -6.04 23.57 -16.74
C THR A 75 -6.01 24.40 -18.02
N SER A 76 -4.82 24.75 -18.51
CA SER A 76 -4.64 25.48 -19.78
C SER A 76 -5.16 24.68 -20.98
N LEU A 77 -4.86 23.38 -21.06
CA LEU A 77 -5.35 22.50 -22.12
C LEU A 77 -6.88 22.35 -22.07
N THR A 78 -7.44 22.25 -20.87
CA THR A 78 -8.91 22.19 -20.67
C THR A 78 -9.56 23.48 -21.16
N LYS A 79 -9.02 24.64 -20.76
CA LYS A 79 -9.50 25.94 -21.26
C LYS A 79 -9.38 26.03 -22.77
N PHE A 80 -8.26 25.60 -23.34
CA PHE A 80 -8.07 25.57 -24.78
C PHE A 80 -9.15 24.73 -25.46
N LYS A 81 -9.40 23.50 -25.00
CA LYS A 81 -10.39 22.55 -25.57
C LYS A 81 -11.85 23.04 -25.56
N TYR A 82 -12.22 23.90 -24.61
CA TYR A 82 -13.59 24.39 -24.51
C TYR A 82 -13.77 25.83 -25.01
N ASN A 83 -12.68 26.58 -25.15
CA ASN A 83 -12.71 27.98 -25.59
C ASN A 83 -12.06 28.19 -26.96
N ASN A 84 -11.57 27.13 -27.62
CA ASN A 84 -11.05 27.23 -28.98
C ASN A 84 -12.20 27.47 -29.96
N GLY A 85 -12.14 28.60 -30.68
CA GLY A 85 -13.03 28.88 -31.80
C GLY A 85 -12.51 28.30 -33.12
N ASP A 86 -13.16 28.66 -34.22
CA ASP A 86 -12.86 28.18 -35.59
C ASP A 86 -11.45 28.59 -36.09
N SER A 87 -10.83 29.59 -35.47
CA SER A 87 -9.51 30.12 -35.84
C SER A 87 -8.34 29.46 -35.07
N CYS A 88 -8.53 28.25 -34.57
CA CYS A 88 -7.51 27.51 -33.85
C CYS A 88 -6.37 27.02 -34.78
N VAL A 89 -5.13 27.15 -34.31
CA VAL A 89 -3.93 26.68 -35.03
C VAL A 89 -3.13 25.75 -34.12
N PHE A 90 -2.78 24.58 -34.63
CA PHE A 90 -1.79 23.69 -34.02
C PHE A 90 -0.44 23.90 -34.69
N LEU A 91 0.62 23.99 -33.88
CA LEU A 91 1.97 24.28 -34.31
C LEU A 91 2.96 23.35 -33.59
N ILE A 92 3.82 22.69 -34.36
CA ILE A 92 5.00 21.98 -33.88
C ILE A 92 6.21 22.74 -34.42
N ARG A 93 7.18 23.06 -33.56
CA ARG A 93 8.43 23.69 -33.94
C ARG A 93 9.59 22.84 -33.45
N ASP A 94 10.59 22.62 -34.29
CA ASP A 94 11.84 21.95 -33.90
C ASP A 94 12.89 22.93 -33.34
N GLU A 95 14.07 22.43 -33.00
CA GLU A 95 15.18 23.25 -32.48
C GLU A 95 15.81 24.16 -33.54
N ASN A 96 15.66 23.82 -34.83
CA ASN A 96 16.16 24.60 -35.96
C ASN A 96 15.19 25.71 -36.40
N GLY A 97 14.00 25.76 -35.79
CA GLY A 97 12.94 26.70 -36.14
C GLY A 97 12.05 26.27 -37.30
N GLU A 98 12.18 25.03 -37.78
CA GLU A 98 11.25 24.45 -38.74
C GLU A 98 9.89 24.19 -38.07
N GLU A 99 8.81 24.54 -38.76
CA GLU A 99 7.47 24.55 -38.20
C GLU A 99 6.47 23.79 -39.06
N PHE A 100 5.74 22.87 -38.43
CA PHE A 100 4.51 22.30 -38.98
C PHE A 100 3.31 23.02 -38.38
N LYS A 101 2.40 23.54 -39.21
CA LYS A 101 1.18 24.22 -38.77
C LYS A 101 -0.06 23.69 -39.46
N THR A 102 -1.18 23.68 -38.75
CA THR A 102 -2.48 23.28 -39.30
C THR A 102 -3.65 23.92 -38.56
N THR A 103 -4.73 24.17 -39.27
CA THR A 103 -6.05 24.58 -38.73
C THR A 103 -7.07 23.44 -38.77
N ASN A 104 -6.63 22.21 -39.08
CA ASN A 104 -7.52 21.05 -39.15
C ASN A 104 -8.06 20.70 -37.76
N THR A 105 -9.33 20.98 -37.53
CA THR A 105 -10.01 20.79 -36.25
C THR A 105 -10.02 19.33 -35.78
N ASN A 106 -10.15 18.36 -36.69
CA ASN A 106 -10.12 16.94 -36.35
C ASN A 106 -8.76 16.54 -35.77
N LEU A 107 -7.68 16.98 -36.41
CA LEU A 107 -6.32 16.71 -35.93
C LEU A 107 -6.06 17.43 -34.59
N ILE A 108 -6.46 18.70 -34.49
CA ILE A 108 -6.34 19.47 -33.24
C ILE A 108 -7.06 18.76 -32.10
N GLN A 109 -8.28 18.27 -32.34
CA GLN A 109 -9.07 17.58 -31.32
C GLN A 109 -8.47 16.23 -30.93
N LEU A 110 -7.98 15.46 -31.90
CA LEU A 110 -7.27 14.21 -31.64
C LEU A 110 -6.05 14.42 -30.75
N VAL A 111 -5.19 15.38 -31.12
CA VAL A 111 -3.97 15.69 -30.36
C VAL A 111 -4.32 16.22 -28.96
N THR A 112 -5.30 17.13 -28.87
CA THR A 112 -5.74 17.71 -27.58
C THR A 112 -6.28 16.64 -26.64
N ASN A 113 -7.08 15.69 -27.13
CA ASN A 113 -7.58 14.57 -26.33
C ASN A 113 -6.45 13.66 -25.87
N HIS A 114 -5.55 13.27 -26.77
CA HIS A 114 -4.40 12.44 -26.42
C HIS A 114 -3.50 13.11 -25.38
N LEU A 115 -3.25 14.41 -25.51
CA LEU A 115 -2.49 15.19 -24.53
C LEU A 115 -3.21 15.24 -23.17
N GLN A 116 -4.53 15.40 -23.16
CA GLN A 116 -5.32 15.41 -21.94
C GLN A 116 -5.19 14.07 -21.19
N ASP A 117 -5.36 12.95 -21.89
CA ASP A 117 -5.24 11.62 -21.30
C ASP A 117 -3.83 11.36 -20.78
N THR A 118 -2.81 11.74 -21.54
CA THR A 118 -1.39 11.63 -21.14
C THR A 118 -1.11 12.41 -19.86
N LEU A 119 -1.61 13.65 -19.77
CA LEU A 119 -1.42 14.49 -18.58
C LEU A 119 -2.19 13.95 -17.36
N LEU A 120 -3.41 13.44 -17.55
CA LEU A 120 -4.19 12.81 -16.48
C LEU A 120 -3.48 11.57 -15.94
N HIS A 121 -3.00 10.69 -16.83
CA HIS A 121 -2.26 9.51 -16.42
C HIS A 121 -1.00 9.90 -15.62
N ARG A 122 -0.23 10.88 -16.12
CA ARG A 122 0.97 11.35 -15.43
C ARG A 122 0.65 12.02 -14.08
N LYS A 123 -0.49 12.69 -13.96
CA LYS A 123 -0.97 13.23 -12.68
C LYS A 123 -1.14 12.11 -11.66
N GLU A 124 -1.85 11.05 -12.03
CA GLU A 124 -2.14 9.91 -11.16
C GLU A 124 -0.85 9.23 -10.71
N GLU A 125 0.13 9.06 -11.60
CA GLU A 125 1.45 8.52 -11.24
C GLU A 125 2.17 9.38 -10.20
N ILE A 126 2.17 10.71 -10.38
CA ILE A 126 2.83 11.64 -9.44
C ILE A 126 2.10 11.65 -8.11
N GLU A 127 0.77 11.69 -8.10
CA GLU A 127 -0.04 11.66 -6.89
C GLU A 127 0.16 10.35 -6.13
N LYS A 128 0.23 9.21 -6.82
CA LYS A 128 0.57 7.92 -6.22
C LYS A 128 1.96 7.94 -5.58
N LYS A 129 2.97 8.51 -6.27
CA LYS A 129 4.32 8.66 -5.71
C LYS A 129 4.35 9.53 -4.46
N ILE A 130 3.56 10.60 -4.43
CA ILE A 130 3.44 11.50 -3.26
C ILE A 130 2.77 10.78 -2.09
N VAL A 131 1.67 10.05 -2.32
CA VAL A 131 0.94 9.34 -1.26
C VAL A 131 1.76 8.18 -0.68
N GLN A 132 2.53 7.50 -1.52
CA GLN A 132 3.44 6.42 -1.11
C GLN A 132 4.77 6.95 -0.54
N PHE A 133 4.97 8.27 -0.52
CA PHE A 133 6.23 8.85 -0.09
C PHE A 133 6.35 8.81 1.44
N GLU A 134 7.37 8.11 1.93
CA GLU A 134 7.72 8.07 3.36
C GLU A 134 8.79 9.13 3.66
N LEU A 135 8.61 9.86 4.75
CA LEU A 135 9.47 10.99 5.13
C LEU A 135 10.58 10.59 6.10
#